data_AF-A0ABD3SCK5-F1
#
_entry.id   AF-A0ABD3SCK5-F1
#
_cell.length_a   1.000
_cell.length_b   1.000
_cell.length_c   1.000
_cell.angle_alpha   90.00
_cell.angle_beta   90.00
_cell.angle_gamma   90.00
#
_symmetry.space_group_name_H-M   'P 1'
#
loop_
_entity.id
_entity.type
_entity.pdbx_description
1 polymer ?
#
loop_
_entity_poly.entity_id
_entity_poly.type
_entity_poly.pdbx_seq_one_letter_code
_entity_poly.pdbx_strand_id
1 'polypeptide(L)'
;MTPRSPILATFLSFSLSPRSSSGTGLLGASLRRGGSETVHIADAETSTAATAADVSETSDSFYVFLQKFPLESTFKKLFHTEVIVCPRESLAKDAGFLNMLDGIASNTLLPPGSFEGGSDGGGGARGGDATRSPFVVIEKDQWSKQNEPGCVQLGFGYAACDSPCCGSPHRSENKAYALNSKNAVIANAMGEYKELYFYGVSGGSSSPFPGISGEDAYEAVCHGHMYAIDAGGTLPTCVSDWAGTDYNPLTNNCNTFTSALLKCVYGMSDVKPNLGISDLRTVTCPSEKGKDGMEVKQCVTPAMRASFEVNDAISVE
;
A
#
# COMPACT_ATOMS: atom_id res chain seq x y z
N MET A 1 -49.17 15.42 11.79
CA MET A 1 -47.78 15.89 11.72
C MET A 1 -47.11 15.57 13.04
N THR A 2 -46.42 14.44 13.11
CA THR A 2 -45.66 14.00 14.29
C THR A 2 -44.20 14.43 14.13
N PRO A 3 -43.55 15.01 15.16
CA PRO A 3 -42.17 15.42 15.04
C PRO A 3 -41.26 14.20 15.08
N ARG A 4 -40.30 14.13 14.14
CA ARG A 4 -39.24 13.12 14.12
C ARG A 4 -38.24 13.43 15.23
N SER A 5 -37.96 12.44 16.07
CA SER A 5 -36.88 12.47 17.06
C SER A 5 -35.51 12.52 16.38
N PRO A 6 -34.53 13.24 16.93
CA PRO A 6 -33.15 13.19 16.44
C PRO A 6 -32.50 11.87 16.85
N ILE A 7 -31.86 11.21 15.89
CA ILE A 7 -30.97 10.07 16.13
C ILE A 7 -29.71 10.64 16.80
N LEU A 8 -29.54 10.36 18.09
CA LEU A 8 -28.32 10.65 18.83
C LEU A 8 -27.20 9.74 18.28
N ALA A 9 -26.25 10.31 17.54
CA ALA A 9 -24.99 9.65 17.27
C ALA A 9 -24.18 9.65 18.56
N THR A 10 -24.13 8.49 19.23
CA THR A 10 -23.26 8.29 20.39
C THR A 10 -21.80 8.36 19.92
N PHE A 11 -21.17 9.52 20.10
CA PHE A 11 -19.73 9.65 19.99
C PHE A 11 -19.09 8.87 21.15
N LEU A 12 -18.45 7.75 20.82
CA LEU A 12 -17.54 7.07 21.73
C LEU A 12 -16.30 7.96 21.89
N SER A 13 -16.20 8.68 23.01
CA SER A 13 -14.97 9.36 23.41
C SER A 13 -13.92 8.31 23.76
N PHE A 14 -12.86 8.21 22.96
CA PHE A 14 -11.72 7.35 23.21
C PHE A 14 -10.69 8.09 24.07
N SER A 15 -10.41 7.55 25.25
CA SER A 15 -9.31 8.00 26.12
C SER A 15 -8.00 7.39 25.61
N LEU A 16 -7.15 8.21 24.98
CA LEU A 16 -5.79 7.84 24.61
C LEU A 16 -4.87 8.09 25.81
N SER A 17 -4.39 7.03 26.47
CA SER A 17 -3.30 7.14 27.44
C SER A 17 -1.95 7.21 26.70
N PRO A 18 -1.13 8.25 26.90
CA PRO A 18 0.20 8.32 26.31
C PRO A 18 1.14 7.35 27.05
N ARG A 19 1.78 6.44 26.31
CA ARG A 19 2.85 5.58 26.81
C ARG A 19 4.16 6.36 26.73
N SER A 20 4.59 6.92 27.87
CA SER A 20 5.91 7.55 28.04
C SER A 20 6.99 6.47 28.09
N SER A 21 7.97 6.53 27.18
CA SER A 21 9.22 5.76 27.28
C SER A 21 10.37 6.71 27.61
N SER A 22 10.71 6.76 28.90
CA SER A 22 11.89 7.46 29.41
C SER A 22 13.09 6.52 29.35
N GLY A 23 14.14 6.90 28.63
CA GLY A 23 15.42 6.19 28.58
C GLY A 23 16.58 7.17 28.57
N THR A 24 16.99 7.62 29.75
CA THR A 24 18.22 8.39 30.00
C THR A 24 19.43 7.47 30.03
N GLY A 25 20.49 7.82 29.29
CA GLY A 25 21.83 7.23 29.41
C GLY A 25 22.89 8.23 28.95
N LEU A 26 23.59 8.81 29.92
CA LEU A 26 24.69 9.78 29.81
C LEU A 26 26.05 9.06 29.85
N LEU A 27 27.13 9.81 29.53
CA LEU A 27 28.58 9.50 29.56
C LEU A 27 29.11 9.01 28.18
N GLY A 28 30.08 9.62 27.51
CA GLY A 28 31.09 10.61 27.88
C GLY A 28 32.49 10.03 27.66
N ALA A 29 33.22 10.48 26.64
CA ALA A 29 34.70 10.53 26.63
C ALA A 29 35.24 11.19 25.37
N SER A 30 36.18 12.10 25.61
CA SER A 30 37.03 12.84 24.67
C SER A 30 38.26 12.02 24.31
N LEU A 31 38.73 12.07 23.05
CA LEU A 31 40.13 11.74 22.69
C LEU A 31 40.53 12.35 21.31
N ARG A 32 41.29 13.43 21.42
CA ARG A 32 42.55 13.78 20.71
C ARG A 32 42.90 13.14 19.34
N ARG A 33 43.30 14.08 18.44
CA ARG A 33 44.63 14.23 17.80
C ARG A 33 44.96 13.36 16.56
N GLY A 34 44.88 14.03 15.40
CA GLY A 34 46.02 14.33 14.51
C GLY A 34 46.72 13.15 13.81
N GLY A 35 46.62 13.13 12.48
CA GLY A 35 47.46 12.32 11.61
C GLY A 35 47.14 12.60 10.14
N SER A 36 47.92 13.50 9.54
CA SER A 36 47.96 13.75 8.10
C SER A 36 48.72 12.61 7.45
N GLU A 37 48.08 11.80 6.63
CA GLU A 37 48.76 10.78 5.82
C GLU A 37 48.42 11.00 4.34
N THR A 38 49.46 11.33 3.60
CA THR A 38 49.50 11.49 2.15
C THR A 38 49.30 10.13 1.48
N VAL A 39 48.21 9.98 0.72
CA VAL A 39 47.96 8.79 -0.09
C VAL A 39 48.68 8.93 -1.43
N HIS A 40 49.56 7.97 -1.70
CA HIS A 40 50.22 7.79 -2.99
C HIS A 40 49.22 7.36 -4.06
N ILE A 41 49.13 8.14 -5.13
CA ILE A 41 48.47 7.74 -6.39
C ILE A 41 49.43 6.77 -7.09
N ALA A 42 49.00 5.52 -7.24
CA ALA A 42 49.61 4.55 -8.12
C ALA A 42 48.56 4.15 -9.16
N ASP A 43 48.83 4.55 -10.39
CA ASP A 43 48.11 4.14 -11.59
C ASP A 43 48.31 2.64 -11.82
N ALA A 44 47.21 1.91 -11.89
CA ALA A 44 47.18 0.54 -12.40
C ALA A 44 45.95 0.40 -13.31
N GLU A 45 46.17 0.70 -14.59
CA GLU A 45 45.30 0.22 -15.67
C GLU A 45 45.29 -1.31 -15.63
N THR A 46 44.14 -1.88 -15.31
CA THR A 46 43.84 -3.28 -15.62
C THR A 46 42.46 -3.31 -16.26
N SER A 47 42.48 -3.32 -17.59
CA SER A 47 41.36 -3.60 -18.47
C SER A 47 40.87 -5.03 -18.24
N THR A 48 39.95 -5.22 -17.30
CA THR A 48 39.08 -6.38 -17.26
C THR A 48 37.84 -6.08 -18.10
N ALA A 49 37.77 -6.70 -19.27
CA ALA A 49 36.55 -6.80 -20.06
C ALA A 49 35.48 -7.46 -19.18
N ALA A 50 34.61 -6.64 -18.59
CA ALA A 50 33.38 -7.10 -17.98
C ALA A 50 32.52 -7.69 -19.10
N THR A 51 32.47 -9.02 -19.16
CA THR A 51 31.34 -9.75 -19.69
C THR A 51 30.08 -9.06 -19.18
N ALA A 52 29.30 -8.49 -20.11
CA ALA A 52 27.94 -8.05 -19.86
C ALA A 52 27.20 -9.25 -19.28
N ALA A 53 27.15 -9.31 -17.95
CA ALA A 53 26.20 -10.14 -17.26
C ALA A 53 24.86 -9.64 -17.75
N ASP A 54 24.18 -10.51 -18.48
CA ASP A 54 22.76 -10.50 -18.71
C ASP A 54 22.09 -10.16 -17.37
N VAL A 55 21.86 -8.86 -17.15
CA VAL A 55 20.97 -8.37 -16.10
C VAL A 55 19.61 -8.82 -16.61
N SER A 56 19.30 -10.09 -16.32
CA SER A 56 17.94 -10.57 -16.32
C SER A 56 17.21 -9.60 -15.41
N GLU A 57 16.56 -8.59 -16.00
CA GLU A 57 15.54 -7.78 -15.39
C GLU A 57 14.51 -8.75 -14.83
N THR A 58 14.74 -9.21 -13.62
CA THR A 58 13.69 -9.78 -12.80
C THR A 58 12.80 -8.59 -12.51
N SER A 59 11.85 -8.34 -13.42
CA SER A 59 10.80 -7.35 -13.23
C SER A 59 10.24 -7.53 -11.82
N ASP A 60 10.47 -6.55 -10.96
CA ASP A 60 10.09 -6.64 -9.55
C ASP A 60 8.59 -6.95 -9.47
N SER A 61 8.24 -7.91 -8.62
CA SER A 61 6.86 -8.37 -8.46
C SER A 61 6.49 -8.37 -6.99
N PHE A 62 5.31 -7.83 -6.70
CA PHE A 62 4.82 -7.63 -5.34
C PHE A 62 3.47 -8.29 -5.17
N TYR A 63 3.29 -8.99 -4.05
CA TYR A 63 2.00 -9.53 -3.65
C TYR A 63 1.24 -8.50 -2.83
N VAL A 64 -0.01 -8.26 -3.21
CA VAL A 64 -0.89 -7.30 -2.54
C VAL A 64 -1.97 -8.04 -1.76
N PHE A 65 -2.02 -7.78 -0.46
CA PHE A 65 -2.99 -8.34 0.46
C PHE A 65 -3.82 -7.24 1.12
N LEU A 66 -5.05 -7.58 1.50
CA LEU A 66 -5.84 -6.84 2.47
C LEU A 66 -5.85 -7.62 3.77
N GLN A 67 -5.60 -6.94 4.88
CA GLN A 67 -5.88 -7.47 6.22
C GLN A 67 -7.10 -6.78 6.83
N LYS A 68 -7.91 -7.56 7.53
CA LYS A 68 -9.15 -7.14 8.15
C LYS A 68 -9.14 -7.50 9.63
N PHE A 69 -9.50 -6.55 10.47
CA PHE A 69 -9.56 -6.70 11.92
C PHE A 69 -10.92 -6.27 12.44
N PRO A 70 -11.60 -7.08 13.26
CA PRO A 70 -12.73 -6.56 14.01
C PRO A 70 -12.24 -5.52 15.02
N LEU A 71 -13.06 -4.51 15.27
CA LEU A 71 -12.79 -3.46 16.26
C LEU A 71 -13.30 -3.86 17.64
N GLU A 72 -12.53 -3.53 18.68
CA GLU A 72 -12.94 -3.67 20.07
C GLU A 72 -14.27 -2.93 20.33
N SER A 73 -15.10 -3.49 21.22
CA SER A 73 -16.39 -2.90 21.61
C SER A 73 -17.44 -2.75 20.49
N THR A 74 -17.25 -3.41 19.34
CA THR A 74 -18.21 -3.34 18.21
C THR A 74 -19.00 -4.62 17.96
N PHE A 75 -18.93 -5.58 18.89
CA PHE A 75 -19.46 -6.95 18.71
C PHE A 75 -18.99 -7.61 17.39
N LYS A 76 -17.78 -7.25 16.93
CA LYS A 76 -17.20 -7.68 15.64
C LYS A 76 -18.09 -7.34 14.44
N LYS A 77 -18.81 -6.21 14.50
CA LYS A 77 -19.65 -5.72 13.40
C LYS A 77 -19.01 -4.58 12.62
N LEU A 78 -18.00 -3.91 13.21
CA LEU A 78 -17.20 -2.90 12.53
C LEU A 78 -15.77 -3.40 12.41
N PHE A 79 -15.15 -3.04 11.29
CA PHE A 79 -13.87 -3.58 10.90
C PHE A 79 -12.94 -2.46 10.46
N HIS A 80 -11.67 -2.67 10.77
CA HIS A 80 -10.54 -1.92 10.26
C HIS A 80 -9.87 -2.73 9.16
N THR A 81 -9.48 -2.06 8.08
CA THR A 81 -8.76 -2.68 6.96
C THR A 81 -7.48 -1.93 6.65
N GLU A 82 -6.51 -2.68 6.17
CA GLU A 82 -5.19 -2.19 5.76
C GLU A 82 -4.69 -3.02 4.58
N VAL A 83 -3.78 -2.45 3.79
CA VAL A 83 -3.11 -3.13 2.69
C VAL A 83 -1.71 -3.55 3.14
N ILE A 84 -1.34 -4.79 2.86
CA ILE A 84 0.04 -5.29 3.03
C ILE A 84 0.61 -5.60 1.65
N VAL A 85 1.82 -5.11 1.39
CA VAL A 85 2.50 -5.29 0.12
C VAL A 85 3.82 -6.00 0.40
N CYS A 86 3.99 -7.19 -0.15
CA CYS A 86 5.20 -7.99 0.09
C CYS A 86 5.95 -8.14 -1.23
N PRO A 87 7.25 -7.79 -1.29
CA PRO A 87 8.10 -8.23 -2.37
C PRO A 87 8.05 -9.76 -2.46
N ARG A 88 7.99 -10.31 -3.67
CA ARG A 88 7.89 -11.76 -3.87
C ARG A 88 9.00 -12.51 -3.14
N GLU A 89 10.21 -11.98 -3.15
CA GLU A 89 11.40 -12.52 -2.49
C GLU A 89 11.30 -12.57 -0.97
N SER A 90 10.51 -11.69 -0.33
CA SER A 90 10.33 -11.70 1.12
C SER A 90 9.57 -12.95 1.60
N LEU A 91 8.86 -13.62 0.69
CA LEU A 91 8.13 -14.86 0.95
C LEU A 91 8.86 -16.11 0.40
N ALA A 92 10.07 -15.95 -0.14
CA ALA A 92 10.81 -17.03 -0.81
C ALA A 92 11.23 -18.19 0.09
N LYS A 93 11.24 -18.01 1.41
CA LYS A 93 11.54 -19.10 2.36
C LYS A 93 10.45 -20.18 2.40
N ASP A 94 9.23 -19.86 2.00
CA ASP A 94 8.11 -20.80 1.90
C ASP A 94 7.67 -20.95 0.44
N ALA A 95 8.39 -21.80 -0.30
CA ALA A 95 8.08 -22.08 -1.70
C ALA A 95 6.65 -22.63 -1.89
N GLY A 96 6.11 -23.34 -0.90
CA GLY A 96 4.73 -23.84 -0.94
C GLY A 96 3.73 -22.69 -0.93
N PHE A 97 3.93 -21.71 -0.06
CA PHE A 97 3.11 -20.51 0.02
C PHE A 97 3.21 -19.66 -1.26
N LEU A 98 4.43 -19.46 -1.80
CA LEU A 98 4.62 -18.75 -3.07
C LEU A 98 3.87 -19.40 -4.23
N ASN A 99 4.05 -20.72 -4.42
CA ASN A 99 3.40 -21.45 -5.51
C ASN A 99 1.87 -21.39 -5.39
N MET A 100 1.35 -21.40 -4.16
CA MET A 100 -0.07 -21.21 -3.92
C MET A 100 -0.54 -19.81 -4.35
N LEU A 101 0.17 -18.74 -3.96
CA LEU A 101 -0.19 -17.38 -4.35
C LEU A 101 -0.15 -17.19 -5.87
N ASP A 102 0.86 -17.73 -6.54
CA ASP A 102 0.97 -17.68 -8.01
C ASP A 102 -0.14 -18.44 -8.71
N GLY A 103 -0.50 -19.61 -8.17
CA GLY A 103 -1.62 -20.40 -8.65
C GLY A 103 -2.93 -19.63 -8.52
N ILE A 104 -3.15 -18.94 -7.40
CA ILE A 104 -4.34 -18.11 -7.18
C ILE A 104 -4.35 -16.91 -8.15
N ALA A 105 -3.22 -16.21 -8.31
CA ALA A 105 -3.11 -15.06 -9.19
C ALA A 105 -3.38 -15.42 -10.66
N SER A 106 -2.90 -16.57 -11.12
CA SER A 106 -3.03 -16.98 -12.52
C SER A 106 -4.42 -17.52 -12.87
N ASN A 107 -5.06 -18.22 -11.94
CA ASN A 107 -6.25 -19.03 -12.24
C ASN A 107 -7.54 -18.50 -11.62
N THR A 108 -7.46 -17.79 -10.49
CA THR A 108 -8.64 -17.45 -9.69
C THR A 108 -8.93 -15.96 -9.68
N LEU A 109 -7.89 -15.12 -9.65
CA LEU A 109 -8.07 -13.68 -9.52
C LEU A 109 -8.39 -13.00 -10.86
N LEU A 110 -9.16 -11.92 -10.77
CA LEU A 110 -9.35 -10.99 -11.87
C LEU A 110 -8.03 -10.23 -12.13
N PRO A 111 -7.59 -10.10 -13.39
CA PRO A 111 -6.37 -9.36 -13.68
C PRO A 111 -6.54 -7.87 -13.36
N PRO A 112 -5.48 -7.17 -12.93
CA PRO A 112 -5.50 -5.71 -12.75
C PRO A 112 -6.04 -4.99 -13.98
N GLY A 113 -6.81 -3.91 -13.80
CA GLY A 113 -7.43 -3.14 -14.90
C GLY A 113 -8.76 -3.71 -15.42
N SER A 114 -9.17 -4.92 -15.01
CA SER A 114 -10.47 -5.48 -15.43
C SER A 114 -11.70 -4.74 -14.87
N PHE A 115 -11.49 -3.81 -13.94
CA PHE A 115 -12.55 -3.08 -13.24
C PHE A 115 -12.92 -1.75 -13.91
N GLU A 116 -12.42 -1.46 -15.11
CA GLU A 116 -12.66 -0.20 -15.84
C GLU A 116 -14.11 -0.01 -16.37
N GLY A 117 -15.02 -0.95 -16.12
CA GLY A 117 -16.40 -0.93 -16.62
C GLY A 117 -17.43 -0.33 -15.66
N GLY A 118 -17.52 0.99 -15.58
CA GLY A 118 -18.78 1.70 -15.27
C GLY A 118 -19.14 1.89 -13.79
N SER A 119 -18.91 3.11 -13.29
CA SER A 119 -19.56 3.61 -12.07
C SER A 119 -21.06 3.92 -12.26
N ASP A 120 -21.57 3.73 -13.47
CA ASP A 120 -22.99 3.88 -13.82
C ASP A 120 -23.71 2.55 -13.65
N GLY A 121 -24.00 2.18 -12.40
CA GLY A 121 -25.09 1.33 -11.88
C GLY A 121 -25.77 0.22 -12.72
N GLY A 122 -25.16 -0.31 -13.79
CA GLY A 122 -25.86 -1.10 -14.79
C GLY A 122 -24.97 -1.59 -15.93
N GLY A 123 -23.75 -2.06 -15.62
CA GLY A 123 -22.86 -2.68 -16.60
C GLY A 123 -22.76 -4.18 -16.37
N GLY A 124 -23.62 -4.96 -17.03
CA GLY A 124 -23.52 -6.42 -17.03
C GLY A 124 -22.14 -6.85 -17.51
N ALA A 125 -21.48 -7.71 -16.72
CA ALA A 125 -20.24 -8.38 -17.07
C ALA A 125 -20.35 -8.93 -18.50
N ARG A 126 -19.67 -8.29 -19.46
CA ARG A 126 -19.63 -8.71 -20.86
C ARG A 126 -18.81 -10.00 -20.92
N GLY A 127 -19.47 -11.14 -20.75
CA GLY A 127 -18.98 -12.48 -21.12
C GLY A 127 -17.66 -12.94 -20.48
N GLY A 128 -17.21 -12.30 -19.40
CA GLY A 128 -16.02 -12.70 -18.65
C GLY A 128 -16.33 -13.86 -17.73
N ASP A 129 -15.46 -14.87 -17.76
CA ASP A 129 -15.44 -16.08 -16.93
C ASP A 129 -15.99 -15.83 -15.51
N ALA A 130 -17.24 -16.25 -15.28
CA ALA A 130 -17.99 -16.03 -14.04
C ALA A 130 -17.37 -16.74 -12.81
N THR A 131 -16.22 -17.37 -12.96
CA THR A 131 -15.50 -18.11 -11.92
C THR A 131 -14.44 -17.29 -11.22
N ARG A 132 -14.02 -16.13 -11.76
CA ARG A 132 -12.94 -15.34 -11.17
C ARG A 132 -13.43 -14.40 -10.06
N SER A 133 -12.61 -14.29 -9.02
CA SER A 133 -12.91 -13.52 -7.80
C SER A 133 -12.04 -12.25 -7.73
N PRO A 134 -12.54 -11.14 -7.15
CA PRO A 134 -11.71 -9.95 -6.90
C PRO A 134 -10.61 -10.17 -5.85
N PHE A 135 -10.79 -11.16 -4.97
CA PHE A 135 -9.82 -11.54 -3.95
C PHE A 135 -10.06 -12.98 -3.49
N VAL A 136 -9.09 -13.57 -2.79
CA VAL A 136 -9.20 -14.90 -2.18
C VAL A 136 -8.80 -14.85 -0.71
N VAL A 137 -9.51 -15.55 0.17
CA VAL A 137 -9.14 -15.68 1.58
C VAL A 137 -7.88 -16.54 1.69
N ILE A 138 -6.89 -16.07 2.45
CA ILE A 138 -5.72 -16.88 2.80
C ILE A 138 -5.95 -17.47 4.18
N GLU A 139 -5.87 -18.80 4.29
CA GLU A 139 -6.16 -19.50 5.53
C GLU A 139 -5.11 -19.18 6.60
N LYS A 140 -5.57 -19.11 7.85
CA LYS A 140 -4.71 -18.68 8.98
C LYS A 140 -3.49 -19.55 9.17
N ASP A 141 -3.62 -20.85 8.97
CA ASP A 141 -2.51 -21.80 9.06
C ASP A 141 -1.45 -21.60 7.96
N GLN A 142 -1.77 -20.90 6.87
CA GLN A 142 -0.84 -20.57 5.80
C GLN A 142 -0.09 -19.27 6.10
N TRP A 143 -0.82 -18.17 6.32
CA TRP A 143 -0.18 -16.87 6.51
C TRP A 143 0.49 -16.71 7.88
N SER A 144 0.06 -17.44 8.92
CA SER A 144 0.66 -17.33 10.25
C SER A 144 2.11 -17.84 10.33
N LYS A 145 2.56 -18.61 9.33
CA LYS A 145 3.93 -19.12 9.20
C LYS A 145 4.90 -18.08 8.63
N GLN A 146 4.39 -17.02 8.00
CA GLN A 146 5.18 -16.02 7.28
C GLN A 146 5.71 -14.94 8.24
N ASN A 147 6.77 -15.26 8.97
CA ASN A 147 7.35 -14.42 10.04
C ASN A 147 8.47 -13.49 9.59
N GLU A 148 8.90 -13.59 8.33
CA GLU A 148 9.98 -12.77 7.80
C GLU A 148 9.51 -11.32 7.64
N PRO A 149 10.26 -10.35 8.20
CA PRO A 149 10.00 -8.94 7.93
C PRO A 149 10.41 -8.61 6.50
N GLY A 150 9.68 -7.70 5.87
CA GLY A 150 9.99 -7.25 4.52
C GLY A 150 8.79 -6.77 3.72
N CYS A 151 7.58 -6.95 4.25
CA CYS A 151 6.40 -6.34 3.68
C CYS A 151 6.21 -4.92 4.20
N VAL A 152 5.44 -4.13 3.46
CA VAL A 152 4.99 -2.80 3.84
C VAL A 152 3.53 -2.85 4.28
N GLN A 153 3.25 -2.31 5.46
CA GLN A 153 1.91 -2.09 5.98
C GLN A 153 1.43 -0.67 5.66
N LEU A 154 0.28 -0.58 5.00
CA LEU A 154 -0.38 0.65 4.62
C LEU A 154 -1.76 0.68 5.27
N GLY A 155 -1.95 1.54 6.26
CA GLY A 155 -3.23 1.69 6.95
C GLY A 155 -3.45 3.12 7.40
N PHE A 156 -4.71 3.51 7.57
CA PHE A 156 -5.09 4.86 7.93
C PHE A 156 -5.97 4.87 9.18
N GLY A 157 -5.72 5.79 10.10
CA GLY A 157 -6.46 5.95 11.33
C GLY A 157 -6.49 7.39 11.81
N TYR A 158 -7.37 7.65 12.77
CA TYR A 158 -7.42 8.95 13.44
C TYR A 158 -6.10 9.24 14.17
N ALA A 159 -5.60 10.46 14.00
CA ALA A 159 -4.50 11.01 14.77
C ALA A 159 -4.73 12.52 14.98
N ALA A 160 -4.28 13.05 16.13
CA ALA A 160 -4.43 14.48 16.44
C ALA A 160 -3.36 15.31 15.71
N CYS A 161 -3.44 15.35 14.38
CA CYS A 161 -2.50 16.06 13.51
C CYS A 161 -3.16 16.42 12.18
N ASP A 162 -2.83 17.61 11.67
CA ASP A 162 -3.38 18.19 10.43
C ASP A 162 -2.40 18.10 9.26
N SER A 163 -1.17 17.60 9.49
CA SER A 163 -0.20 17.43 8.42
C SER A 163 -0.60 16.25 7.52
N PRO A 164 -0.48 16.37 6.19
CA PRO A 164 -0.80 15.28 5.27
C PRO A 164 -0.17 13.95 5.68
N CYS A 165 -0.94 12.88 5.53
CA CYS A 165 -0.59 11.49 5.85
C CYS A 165 -0.17 11.17 7.28
N CYS A 166 -0.29 12.09 8.22
CA CYS A 166 0.05 11.77 9.61
C CYS A 166 -0.90 10.74 10.26
N GLY A 167 -2.08 10.52 9.67
CA GLY A 167 -2.99 9.43 10.05
C GLY A 167 -2.62 8.07 9.43
N SER A 168 -1.67 8.03 8.50
CA SER A 168 -1.17 6.83 7.84
C SER A 168 0.30 6.59 8.21
N PRO A 169 0.61 6.05 9.40
CA PRO A 169 1.98 5.88 9.85
C PRO A 169 2.76 4.94 8.91
N HIS A 170 3.96 5.36 8.56
CA HIS A 170 4.87 4.64 7.67
C HIS A 170 6.29 4.62 8.23
N ARG A 171 6.40 4.06 9.45
CA ARG A 171 7.63 3.97 10.25
C ARG A 171 8.39 2.69 9.93
N SER A 172 9.55 2.50 10.57
CA SER A 172 10.34 1.27 10.49
C SER A 172 9.50 0.00 10.71
N GLU A 173 8.58 0.03 11.67
CA GLU A 173 7.73 -1.12 11.98
C GLU A 173 6.70 -1.43 10.87
N ASN A 174 6.32 -0.41 10.09
CA ASN A 174 5.40 -0.55 8.97
C ASN A 174 6.15 -0.98 7.68
N LYS A 175 7.40 -0.57 7.50
CA LYS A 175 8.24 -0.92 6.33
C LYS A 175 8.90 -2.29 6.42
N ALA A 176 9.02 -2.83 7.64
CA ALA A 176 9.57 -4.15 7.91
C ALA A 176 8.49 -5.07 8.50
N TYR A 177 7.26 -4.98 7.98
CA TYR A 177 6.12 -5.71 8.50
C TYR A 177 6.23 -7.19 8.11
N ALA A 178 6.06 -8.07 9.09
CA ALA A 178 5.94 -9.52 8.85
C ALA A 178 4.48 -9.87 8.55
N LEU A 179 4.22 -10.67 7.52
CA LEU A 179 2.84 -10.98 7.10
C LEU A 179 2.02 -11.66 8.20
N ASN A 180 2.66 -12.44 9.09
CA ASN A 180 2.03 -13.06 10.25
C ASN A 180 1.78 -12.13 11.44
N SER A 181 2.24 -10.88 11.38
CA SER A 181 2.01 -9.90 12.44
C SER A 181 0.53 -9.70 12.71
N LYS A 182 0.18 -9.52 13.97
CA LYS A 182 -1.18 -9.21 14.43
C LYS A 182 -1.38 -7.73 14.70
N ASN A 183 -0.35 -6.92 14.47
CA ASN A 183 -0.41 -5.48 14.74
C ASN A 183 -1.19 -4.76 13.64
N ALA A 184 -1.91 -3.72 14.02
CA ALA A 184 -2.57 -2.78 13.12
C ALA A 184 -2.07 -1.36 13.40
N VAL A 185 -2.32 -0.44 12.48
CA VAL A 185 -2.09 1.00 12.60
C VAL A 185 -2.87 1.61 13.75
N ILE A 186 -4.07 1.09 14.04
CA ILE A 186 -4.91 1.57 15.14
C ILE A 186 -4.91 0.60 16.33
N ALA A 187 -4.92 1.17 17.53
CA ALA A 187 -4.76 0.39 18.76
C ALA A 187 -5.97 -0.49 19.14
N ASN A 188 -7.18 -0.15 18.68
CA ASN A 188 -8.41 -0.88 19.00
C ASN A 188 -8.76 -1.98 17.97
N ALA A 189 -7.87 -2.28 17.04
CA ALA A 189 -8.02 -3.40 16.12
C ALA A 189 -7.64 -4.72 16.80
N MET A 190 -8.51 -5.70 16.74
CA MET A 190 -8.33 -6.98 17.45
C MET A 190 -7.47 -7.95 16.62
N GLY A 191 -6.15 -7.80 16.71
CA GLY A 191 -5.15 -8.59 15.97
C GLY A 191 -5.30 -10.12 16.02
N GLU A 192 -5.82 -10.67 17.13
CA GLU A 192 -6.07 -12.11 17.29
C GLU A 192 -7.09 -12.69 16.29
N TYR A 193 -7.97 -11.82 15.78
CA TYR A 193 -9.02 -12.13 14.81
C TYR A 193 -8.69 -11.57 13.42
N LYS A 194 -7.42 -11.28 13.14
CA LYS A 194 -6.96 -10.89 11.81
C LYS A 194 -7.40 -11.93 10.77
N GLU A 195 -7.99 -11.44 9.70
CA GLU A 195 -8.25 -12.17 8.46
C GLU A 195 -7.35 -11.59 7.37
N LEU A 196 -6.89 -12.43 6.44
CA LEU A 196 -6.01 -12.02 5.34
C LEU A 196 -6.62 -12.44 4.00
N TYR A 197 -6.56 -11.52 3.04
CA TYR A 197 -7.13 -11.70 1.71
C TYR A 197 -6.09 -11.31 0.66
N PHE A 198 -5.91 -12.14 -0.35
CA PHE A 198 -4.97 -11.89 -1.45
C PHE A 198 -5.71 -11.28 -2.64
N TYR A 199 -5.23 -10.12 -3.11
CA TYR A 199 -5.85 -9.34 -4.18
C TYR A 199 -5.13 -9.48 -5.52
N GLY A 200 -3.86 -9.87 -5.52
CA GLY A 200 -3.13 -10.19 -6.73
C GLY A 200 -1.67 -9.79 -6.68
N VAL A 201 -1.08 -9.73 -7.87
CA VAL A 201 0.32 -9.38 -8.09
C VAL A 201 0.37 -8.00 -8.76
N SER A 202 1.27 -7.15 -8.28
CA SER A 202 1.69 -5.93 -8.98
C SER A 202 3.04 -6.20 -9.63
N GLY A 203 3.17 -5.92 -10.93
CA GLY A 203 4.40 -6.17 -11.70
C GLY A 203 4.60 -7.64 -12.10
N GLY A 204 5.85 -7.99 -12.38
CA GLY A 204 6.22 -9.30 -12.93
C GLY A 204 6.03 -9.43 -14.44
N SER A 205 6.56 -10.51 -15.01
CA SER A 205 6.62 -10.76 -16.46
C SER A 205 5.27 -10.92 -17.16
N SER A 206 4.20 -11.13 -16.39
CA SER A 206 2.83 -11.24 -16.88
C SER A 206 2.01 -9.94 -16.75
N SER A 207 2.58 -8.89 -16.13
CA SER A 207 1.94 -7.59 -15.98
C SER A 207 2.41 -6.62 -17.06
N PRO A 208 1.50 -5.92 -17.75
CA PRO A 208 1.88 -4.83 -18.67
C PRO A 208 2.34 -3.58 -17.92
N PHE A 209 2.14 -3.51 -16.60
CA PHE A 209 2.55 -2.39 -15.76
C PHE A 209 3.76 -2.76 -14.91
N PRO A 210 4.66 -1.79 -14.61
CA PRO A 210 5.76 -2.01 -13.68
C PRO A 210 5.24 -2.41 -12.30
N GLY A 211 6.05 -3.17 -11.57
CA GLY A 211 5.76 -3.48 -10.17
C GLY A 211 5.70 -2.21 -9.33
N ILE A 212 4.64 -2.07 -8.55
CA ILE A 212 4.48 -0.98 -7.58
C ILE A 212 4.83 -1.55 -6.22
N SER A 213 5.91 -1.06 -5.63
CA SER A 213 6.31 -1.44 -4.28
C SER A 213 5.36 -0.87 -3.23
N GLY A 214 5.45 -1.37 -1.99
CA GLY A 214 4.67 -0.81 -0.89
C GLY A 214 5.08 0.62 -0.55
N GLU A 215 6.37 0.93 -0.68
CA GLU A 215 6.91 2.29 -0.60
C GLU A 215 6.32 3.17 -1.71
N ASP A 216 6.41 2.78 -2.98
CA ASP A 216 5.86 3.56 -4.10
C ASP A 216 4.36 3.80 -3.96
N ALA A 217 3.63 2.81 -3.43
CA ALA A 217 2.21 2.95 -3.16
C ALA A 217 1.93 3.93 -2.03
N TYR A 218 2.72 3.89 -0.95
CA TYR A 218 2.66 4.91 0.08
C TYR A 218 2.97 6.29 -0.51
N GLU A 219 4.00 6.41 -1.34
CA GLU A 219 4.36 7.66 -2.00
C GLU A 219 3.23 8.17 -2.91
N ALA A 220 2.54 7.29 -3.63
CA ALA A 220 1.43 7.68 -4.49
C ALA A 220 0.24 8.22 -3.69
N VAL A 221 -0.09 7.62 -2.55
CA VAL A 221 -1.19 8.10 -1.69
C VAL A 221 -0.80 9.25 -0.77
N CYS A 222 0.48 9.40 -0.44
CA CYS A 222 0.97 10.35 0.57
C CYS A 222 2.00 11.38 0.10
N HIS A 223 2.89 11.02 -0.83
CA HIS A 223 4.00 11.86 -1.28
C HIS A 223 3.69 12.74 -2.51
N GLY A 224 2.43 12.80 -2.94
CA GLY A 224 1.89 14.04 -3.54
C GLY A 224 2.11 15.30 -2.66
N HIS A 225 2.58 15.15 -1.41
CA HIS A 225 2.86 16.26 -0.50
C HIS A 225 4.28 16.32 0.09
N MET A 226 5.00 15.22 0.32
CA MET A 226 6.30 15.29 1.02
C MET A 226 7.48 15.79 0.17
N TYR A 227 7.41 15.66 -1.17
CA TYR A 227 8.40 16.23 -2.10
C TYR A 227 7.79 16.78 -3.41
N ALA A 228 6.52 16.49 -3.70
CA ALA A 228 5.83 17.02 -4.88
C ALA A 228 5.50 18.53 -4.80
N ILE A 229 5.62 19.14 -3.62
CA ILE A 229 5.51 20.60 -3.46
C ILE A 229 6.79 21.32 -3.94
N ASP A 230 7.94 20.64 -4.00
CA ASP A 230 9.20 21.28 -4.40
C ASP A 230 9.47 21.25 -5.92
N ALA A 231 8.63 20.57 -6.70
CA ALA A 231 8.67 20.57 -8.18
C ALA A 231 7.48 21.28 -8.84
N GLY A 232 6.85 22.23 -8.13
CA GLY A 232 5.86 23.15 -8.74
C GLY A 232 4.39 22.84 -8.48
N GLY A 233 4.04 21.96 -7.54
CA GLY A 233 2.67 21.84 -7.02
C GLY A 233 1.64 21.27 -8.01
N THR A 234 2.06 20.45 -8.97
CA THR A 234 1.20 19.97 -10.07
C THR A 234 0.79 18.50 -10.00
N LEU A 235 1.17 17.74 -8.95
CA LEU A 235 0.71 16.35 -8.84
C LEU A 235 -0.65 16.31 -8.12
N PRO A 236 -1.68 15.69 -8.72
CA PRO A 236 -2.98 15.61 -8.09
C PRO A 236 -2.93 14.75 -6.83
N THR A 237 -3.58 15.21 -5.77
CA THR A 237 -3.83 14.43 -4.56
C THR A 237 -4.51 13.12 -4.93
N CYS A 238 -3.92 11.98 -4.55
CA CYS A 238 -4.55 10.68 -4.70
C CYS A 238 -5.68 10.55 -3.66
N VAL A 239 -6.88 10.98 -4.05
CA VAL A 239 -8.16 10.89 -3.32
C VAL A 239 -8.29 11.81 -2.09
N SER A 240 -7.30 11.89 -1.20
CA SER A 240 -7.36 12.65 0.07
C SER A 240 -5.96 12.99 0.60
N ASP A 241 -5.88 13.90 1.59
CA ASP A 241 -4.63 14.27 2.26
C ASP A 241 -4.24 13.26 3.35
N TRP A 242 -5.19 12.45 3.81
CA TRP A 242 -5.01 11.43 4.85
C TRP A 242 -4.38 12.00 6.14
N ALA A 243 -4.63 13.28 6.44
CA ALA A 243 -4.29 13.83 7.75
C ALA A 243 -5.09 13.09 8.83
N GLY A 244 -4.55 13.04 10.05
CA GLY A 244 -5.19 12.32 11.14
C GLY A 244 -6.56 12.91 11.50
N THR A 245 -6.71 14.23 11.36
CA THR A 245 -7.96 14.97 11.55
C THR A 245 -8.94 14.85 10.40
N ASP A 246 -8.51 14.39 9.22
CA ASP A 246 -9.40 14.07 8.09
C ASP A 246 -10.19 12.79 8.33
N TYR A 247 -9.87 12.01 9.36
CA TYR A 247 -10.54 10.75 9.64
C TYR A 247 -12.03 10.99 9.96
N ASN A 248 -12.88 10.46 9.09
CA ASN A 248 -14.32 10.46 9.25
C ASN A 248 -14.86 9.03 9.13
N PRO A 249 -15.51 8.48 10.18
CA PRO A 249 -16.01 7.10 10.18
C PRO A 249 -16.91 6.74 8.99
N LEU A 250 -17.55 7.72 8.33
CA LEU A 250 -18.52 7.50 7.26
C LEU A 250 -18.00 7.78 5.85
N THR A 251 -16.96 8.61 5.68
CA THR A 251 -16.52 9.09 4.36
C THR A 251 -15.06 8.84 4.10
N ASN A 252 -14.18 9.29 5.00
CA ASN A 252 -12.74 9.23 4.86
C ASN A 252 -12.16 8.43 6.02
N ASN A 253 -12.22 7.10 5.93
CA ASN A 253 -11.77 6.18 6.98
C ASN A 253 -10.78 5.15 6.41
N CYS A 254 -10.36 4.20 7.24
CA CYS A 254 -9.45 3.11 6.87
C CYS A 254 -9.94 2.27 5.67
N ASN A 255 -11.25 2.07 5.53
CA ASN A 255 -11.81 1.31 4.41
C ASN A 255 -11.79 2.11 3.11
N THR A 256 -11.99 3.44 3.17
CA THR A 256 -11.79 4.35 2.04
C THR A 256 -10.32 4.36 1.62
N PHE A 257 -9.39 4.45 2.56
CA PHE A 257 -7.95 4.39 2.30
C PHE A 257 -7.53 3.08 1.62
N THR A 258 -7.97 1.95 2.17
CA THR A 258 -7.72 0.62 1.58
C THR A 258 -8.27 0.51 0.16
N SER A 259 -9.48 1.04 -0.08
CA SER A 259 -10.09 1.06 -1.41
C SER A 259 -9.32 1.95 -2.39
N ALA A 260 -8.82 3.10 -1.92
CA ALA A 260 -8.00 4.01 -2.71
C ALA A 260 -6.68 3.36 -3.14
N LEU A 261 -6.00 2.66 -2.22
CA LEU A 261 -4.80 1.89 -2.56
C LEU A 261 -5.11 0.81 -3.60
N LEU A 262 -6.06 -0.08 -3.30
CA LEU A 262 -6.35 -1.22 -4.16
C LEU A 262 -6.76 -0.78 -5.57
N LYS A 263 -7.70 0.15 -5.67
CA LYS A 263 -8.22 0.58 -6.98
C LYS A 263 -7.38 1.63 -7.65
N CYS A 264 -7.06 2.70 -6.94
CA CYS A 264 -6.43 3.87 -7.55
C CYS A 264 -4.92 3.74 -7.63
N VAL A 265 -4.25 2.93 -6.80
CA VAL A 265 -2.81 2.69 -6.94
C VAL A 265 -2.54 1.39 -7.68
N TYR A 266 -3.21 0.29 -7.31
CA TYR A 266 -2.89 -1.03 -7.87
C TYR A 266 -3.77 -1.47 -9.04
N GLY A 267 -4.84 -0.72 -9.39
CA GLY A 267 -5.77 -1.13 -10.45
C GLY A 267 -6.55 -2.42 -10.12
N MET A 268 -6.66 -2.77 -8.84
CA MET A 268 -7.37 -3.93 -8.31
C MET A 268 -8.80 -3.56 -7.89
N SER A 269 -9.58 -4.54 -7.44
CA SER A 269 -10.94 -4.33 -6.94
C SER A 269 -10.98 -3.44 -5.70
N ASP A 270 -11.92 -2.50 -5.62
CA ASP A 270 -12.27 -1.79 -4.38
C ASP A 270 -13.29 -2.56 -3.51
N VAL A 271 -13.79 -3.72 -3.96
CA VAL A 271 -14.68 -4.58 -3.18
C VAL A 271 -13.93 -5.17 -2.00
N LYS A 272 -14.48 -5.08 -0.79
CA LYS A 272 -13.85 -5.61 0.43
C LYS A 272 -14.70 -6.74 1.04
N PRO A 273 -14.09 -7.73 1.69
CA PRO A 273 -14.80 -8.90 2.19
C PRO A 273 -15.64 -8.60 3.43
N ASN A 274 -16.97 -8.65 3.28
CA ASN A 274 -17.91 -8.71 4.39
C ASN A 274 -17.75 -7.58 5.43
N LEU A 275 -17.61 -6.33 4.97
CA LEU A 275 -17.53 -5.16 5.88
C LEU A 275 -18.93 -4.64 6.30
N GLY A 276 -20.00 -5.22 5.77
CA GLY A 276 -21.37 -4.80 6.07
C GLY A 276 -21.61 -3.35 5.65
N ILE A 277 -22.15 -2.53 6.56
CA ILE A 277 -22.40 -1.10 6.29
C ILE A 277 -21.13 -0.28 6.08
N SER A 278 -19.97 -0.78 6.52
CA SER A 278 -18.69 -0.10 6.32
C SER A 278 -18.13 -0.30 4.91
N ASP A 279 -18.77 -1.11 4.07
CA ASP A 279 -18.35 -1.41 2.69
C ASP A 279 -18.85 -0.42 1.63
N LEU A 280 -19.77 0.48 2.00
CA LEU A 280 -20.62 1.23 1.05
C LEU A 280 -19.91 2.41 0.34
N ARG A 281 -18.58 2.39 0.23
CA ARG A 281 -17.82 3.48 -0.39
C ARG A 281 -17.00 2.97 -1.56
N THR A 282 -17.50 3.26 -2.74
CA THR A 282 -16.72 3.26 -3.98
C THR A 282 -15.78 4.47 -3.96
N VAL A 283 -14.50 4.25 -4.21
CA VAL A 283 -13.54 5.34 -4.39
C VAL A 283 -13.54 5.77 -5.84
N THR A 284 -13.51 7.09 -6.07
CA THR A 284 -13.28 7.67 -7.39
C THR A 284 -11.81 8.04 -7.48
N CYS A 285 -11.12 7.44 -8.43
CA CYS A 285 -9.70 7.69 -8.64
C CYS A 285 -9.51 9.03 -9.38
N PRO A 286 -8.44 9.78 -9.07
CA PRO A 286 -8.06 10.92 -9.90
C PRO A 286 -7.89 10.44 -11.34
N SER A 287 -8.29 11.30 -12.27
CA SER A 287 -8.17 11.03 -13.69
C SER A 287 -7.15 11.99 -14.26
N GLU A 288 -6.03 11.45 -14.74
CA GLU A 288 -5.02 12.22 -15.45
C GLU A 288 -5.15 11.96 -16.94
N LYS A 289 -5.05 13.02 -17.74
CA LYS A 289 -4.92 12.87 -19.18
C LYS A 289 -3.44 12.68 -19.50
N GLY A 290 -3.09 11.47 -19.94
CA GLY A 290 -1.79 11.20 -20.55
C GLY A 290 -1.54 12.10 -21.76
N LYS A 291 -0.27 12.21 -22.16
CA LYS A 291 0.14 13.02 -23.33
C LYS A 291 -0.49 12.55 -24.66
N ASP A 292 -0.87 11.28 -24.72
CA ASP A 292 -1.63 10.64 -25.80
C ASP A 292 -3.13 10.96 -25.77
N GLY A 293 -3.59 11.72 -24.78
CA GLY A 293 -5.00 12.03 -24.55
C GLY A 293 -5.79 10.91 -23.88
N MET A 294 -5.15 9.81 -23.46
CA MET A 294 -5.80 8.73 -22.72
C MET A 294 -5.99 9.13 -21.25
N GLU A 295 -7.20 8.95 -20.73
CA GLU A 295 -7.51 9.24 -19.34
C GLU A 295 -7.11 8.04 -18.47
N VAL A 296 -6.03 8.17 -17.72
CA VAL A 296 -5.57 7.17 -16.76
C VAL A 296 -6.28 7.44 -15.43
N LYS A 297 -7.10 6.48 -14.98
CA LYS A 297 -7.84 6.54 -13.71
C LYS A 297 -7.05 5.92 -12.55
N GLN A 298 -5.75 6.22 -12.52
CA GLN A 298 -4.81 5.66 -11.56
C GLN A 298 -3.95 6.79 -11.00
N CYS A 299 -3.62 6.70 -9.73
CA CYS A 299 -2.67 7.57 -9.08
C CYS A 299 -1.27 7.29 -9.65
N VAL A 300 -0.60 8.33 -10.11
CA VAL A 300 0.75 8.21 -10.66
C VAL A 300 1.72 7.84 -9.55
N THR A 301 2.43 6.75 -9.73
CA THR A 301 3.52 6.32 -8.85
C THR A 301 4.88 6.81 -9.37
N PRO A 302 5.91 6.93 -8.51
CA PRO A 302 7.28 7.22 -8.97
C PRO A 302 7.77 6.22 -10.03
N ALA A 303 7.49 4.93 -9.86
CA ALA A 303 7.79 3.88 -10.83
C ALA A 303 7.14 4.11 -12.20
N MET A 304 5.86 4.53 -12.24
CA MET A 304 5.20 4.89 -13.50
C MET A 304 5.87 6.10 -14.16
N ARG A 305 6.22 7.12 -13.38
CA ARG A 305 6.87 8.33 -13.91
C ARG A 305 8.20 8.02 -14.60
N ALA A 306 9.06 7.21 -13.96
CA ALA A 306 10.33 6.80 -14.54
C ALA A 306 10.13 6.09 -15.89
N SER A 307 9.09 5.26 -16.02
CA SER A 307 8.78 4.57 -17.29
C SER A 307 8.32 5.52 -18.41
N PHE A 308 7.62 6.62 -18.07
CA PHE A 308 7.22 7.62 -19.06
C PHE A 308 8.40 8.46 -19.56
N GLU A 309 9.32 8.85 -18.67
CA GLU A 309 10.47 9.68 -19.03
C GLU A 309 11.46 8.94 -19.95
N VAL A 310 11.62 7.63 -19.79
CA VAL A 310 12.49 6.81 -20.66
C VAL A 310 11.96 6.72 -22.10
N ASN A 311 10.64 6.61 -22.28
CA ASN A 311 10.03 6.52 -23.61
C ASN A 311 10.13 7.84 -24.41
N ASP A 312 10.14 8.99 -23.72
CA ASP A 312 10.33 10.30 -24.35
C ASP A 312 11.78 10.49 -24.86
N ALA A 313 12.78 9.87 -24.23
CA ALA A 313 14.16 9.95 -24.69
C ALA A 313 14.42 9.10 -25.95
N ILE A 314 13.64 8.04 -26.16
CA ILE A 314 13.80 7.10 -27.28
C ILE A 314 13.07 7.58 -28.55
N SER A 315 12.09 8.47 -28.43
CA SER A 315 11.25 8.93 -29.55
C SER A 315 11.76 10.20 -30.26
N VAL A 316 12.99 10.63 -29.97
CA VAL A 316 13.62 11.82 -30.58
C VAL A 316 14.75 11.46 -31.57
N GLU A 317 14.90 10.19 -31.96
CA GLU A 317 15.81 9.75 -33.04
C GLU A 317 15.09 9.40 -34.35
#